data_AF-A0A934E7Z2-F1
#
_entry.id   AF-A0A934E7Z2-F1
#
_cell.length_a   1.000
_cell.length_b   1.000
_cell.length_c   1.000
_cell.angle_alpha   90.00
_cell.angle_beta   90.00
_cell.angle_gamma   90.00
#
_symmetry.space_group_name_H-M   'P 1'
#
loop_
_entity.id
_entity.type
_entity.pdbx_description
1 polymer ?
#
loop_
_entity_poly.entity_id
_entity_poly.type
_entity_poly.pdbx_seq_one_letter_code
_entity_poly.pdbx_strand_id
1 'polypeptide(L)'
;MIALLGRTVLHTAIVLAVLGAALGWAGGGRTEWARRWAARMALAFALAMLATNLLLEVGLLQRDFSLSYVAQVGSRQVPDWVAAASLWSALDGSLLFFGLLLSGFAAVFALRHRGAGLPPSRGTSTALAVLLSVGAGFALLSAVAASPFGDVLPPAPDGPGPNPLLQNHVLMAIHPPVLYLGYVGLAVPFALAAAALREGRLDRAQLASLRSWLLVAWVFLTAGIALGARWAYDVLGWGGYWSWDPVENASLMPWLVATSALHSLRRLESRGGSPIWPLAQVQAAFA
;
A
#
# COMPACT_ATOMS: atom_id res chain seq x y z
N MET A 1 -12.70 2.53 24.19
CA MET A 1 -11.70 3.63 24.05
C MET A 1 -10.92 3.52 22.75
N ILE A 2 -10.48 2.30 22.35
CA ILE A 2 -9.76 2.04 21.09
C ILE A 2 -10.58 2.51 19.87
N ALA A 3 -11.89 2.23 19.84
CA ALA A 3 -12.78 2.63 18.74
C ALA A 3 -12.71 4.13 18.44
N LEU A 4 -12.95 4.97 19.45
CA LEU A 4 -12.91 6.41 19.33
C LEU A 4 -11.53 6.90 18.87
N LEU A 5 -10.46 6.44 19.52
CA LEU A 5 -9.10 6.86 19.19
C LEU A 5 -8.71 6.45 17.77
N GLY A 6 -8.99 5.21 17.38
CA GLY A 6 -8.72 4.68 16.04
C GLY A 6 -9.45 5.49 14.96
N ARG A 7 -10.74 5.80 15.16
CA ARG A 7 -11.49 6.69 14.26
C ARG A 7 -10.84 8.08 14.20
N THR A 8 -10.55 8.71 15.33
CA THR A 8 -9.98 10.07 15.35
C THR A 8 -8.62 10.14 14.66
N VAL A 9 -7.74 9.17 14.88
CA VAL A 9 -6.42 9.12 14.23
C VAL A 9 -6.57 8.86 12.73
N LEU A 10 -7.49 7.99 12.31
CA LEU A 10 -7.78 7.74 10.89
C LEU A 10 -8.30 9.00 10.17
N HIS A 11 -9.23 9.74 10.77
CA HIS A 11 -9.71 11.01 10.21
C HIS A 11 -8.58 12.05 10.13
N THR A 12 -7.71 12.07 11.13
CA THR A 12 -6.51 12.92 11.11
C THR A 12 -5.57 12.53 9.96
N ALA A 13 -5.39 11.23 9.71
CA ALA A 13 -4.60 10.73 8.58
C ALA A 13 -5.16 11.22 7.24
N ILE A 14 -6.50 11.21 7.05
CA ILE A 14 -7.16 11.75 5.86
C ILE A 14 -6.82 13.23 5.68
N VAL A 15 -6.98 14.05 6.74
CA VAL A 15 -6.69 15.49 6.68
C VAL A 15 -5.23 15.74 6.31
N LEU A 16 -4.29 15.01 6.92
CA LEU A 16 -2.86 15.14 6.63
C LEU A 16 -2.53 14.78 5.17
N ALA A 17 -3.11 13.69 4.65
CA ALA A 17 -2.93 13.27 3.27
C ALA A 17 -3.50 14.31 2.28
N VAL A 18 -4.70 14.83 2.54
CA VAL A 18 -5.35 15.86 1.71
C VAL A 18 -4.55 17.16 1.70
N LEU A 19 -4.13 17.65 2.88
CA LEU A 19 -3.33 18.88 2.98
C LEU A 19 -1.98 18.71 2.29
N GLY A 20 -1.30 17.57 2.48
CA GLY A 20 -0.05 17.27 1.82
C GLY A 20 -0.19 17.18 0.30
N ALA A 21 -1.26 16.55 -0.20
CA ALA A 21 -1.57 16.51 -1.62
C ALA A 21 -1.84 17.91 -2.18
N ALA A 22 -2.68 18.72 -1.52
CA ALA A 22 -2.99 20.08 -1.93
C ALA A 22 -1.73 20.95 -2.03
N LEU A 23 -0.84 20.88 -1.03
CA LEU A 23 0.45 21.57 -1.05
C LEU A 23 1.34 21.09 -2.20
N GLY A 24 1.39 19.78 -2.46
CA GLY A 24 2.12 19.18 -3.58
C GLY A 24 1.62 19.69 -4.93
N TRP A 25 0.30 19.69 -5.14
CA TRP A 25 -0.34 20.13 -6.39
C TRP A 25 -0.24 21.65 -6.63
N ALA A 26 -0.52 22.46 -5.60
CA ALA A 26 -0.62 23.91 -5.73
C ALA A 26 0.74 24.62 -5.71
N GLY A 27 1.67 24.14 -4.89
CA GLY A 27 2.90 24.87 -4.57
C GLY A 27 4.19 24.06 -4.63
N GLY A 28 4.12 22.73 -4.62
CA GLY A 28 5.30 21.89 -4.45
C GLY A 28 6.37 22.06 -5.54
N GLY A 29 5.97 22.41 -6.76
CA GLY A 29 6.89 22.75 -7.86
C GLY A 29 7.25 24.23 -7.99
N ARG A 30 6.73 25.08 -7.10
CA ARG A 30 6.82 26.54 -7.17
C ARG A 30 7.57 27.14 -5.98
N THR A 31 7.36 26.62 -4.77
CA THR A 31 7.96 27.17 -3.55
C THR A 31 8.57 26.08 -2.69
N GLU A 32 9.70 26.41 -2.06
CA GLU A 32 10.37 25.51 -1.14
C GLU A 32 9.55 25.26 0.13
N TRP A 33 8.77 26.26 0.57
CA TRP A 33 7.85 26.12 1.68
C TRP A 33 6.81 25.02 1.45
N ALA A 34 6.10 25.06 0.31
CA ALA A 34 5.05 24.10 0.01
C ALA A 34 5.61 22.68 -0.11
N ARG A 35 6.79 22.55 -0.73
CA ARG A 35 7.49 21.28 -0.86
C ARG A 35 7.87 20.67 0.49
N ARG A 36 8.47 21.47 1.39
CA ARG A 36 8.87 21.02 2.73
C ARG A 36 7.66 20.59 3.55
N TRP A 37 6.56 21.32 3.47
CA TRP A 37 5.34 20.98 4.19
C TRP A 37 4.61 19.78 3.61
N ALA A 38 4.54 19.62 2.29
CA ALA A 38 4.03 18.39 1.66
C ALA A 38 4.80 17.14 2.14
N ALA A 39 6.13 17.22 2.20
CA ALA A 39 6.95 16.13 2.73
C ALA A 39 6.71 15.86 4.22
N ARG A 40 6.53 16.90 5.05
CA ARG A 40 6.18 16.72 6.48
C ARG A 40 4.80 16.11 6.66
N MET A 41 3.82 16.52 5.84
CA MET A 41 2.48 15.96 5.85
C MET A 41 2.49 14.48 5.44
N ALA A 42 3.34 14.09 4.48
CA ALA A 42 3.52 12.67 4.13
C ALA A 42 4.06 11.83 5.30
N LEU A 43 5.02 12.35 6.06
CA LEU A 43 5.54 11.67 7.25
C LEU A 43 4.48 11.58 8.36
N ALA A 44 3.77 12.68 8.62
CA ALA A 44 2.70 12.72 9.60
C ALA A 44 1.55 11.76 9.22
N PHE A 45 1.19 11.71 7.94
CA PHE A 45 0.22 10.75 7.40
C PHE A 45 0.67 9.31 7.66
N ALA A 46 1.94 8.98 7.39
CA ALA A 46 2.47 7.64 7.66
C ALA A 46 2.45 7.27 9.15
N LEU A 47 2.78 8.21 10.03
CA LEU A 47 2.70 8.01 11.48
C LEU A 47 1.25 7.82 11.94
N ALA A 48 0.30 8.58 11.40
CA ALA A 48 -1.12 8.43 11.72
C ALA A 48 -1.67 7.09 11.22
N MET A 49 -1.32 6.66 10.01
CA MET A 49 -1.70 5.34 9.50
C MET A 49 -1.08 4.19 10.30
N LEU A 50 0.18 4.33 10.72
CA LEU A 50 0.84 3.38 11.61
C LEU A 50 0.11 3.29 12.95
N ALA A 51 -0.15 4.42 13.60
CA ALA A 51 -0.89 4.45 14.86
C ALA A 51 -2.30 3.83 14.72
N THR A 52 -2.99 4.12 13.61
CA THR A 52 -4.31 3.54 13.34
C THR A 52 -4.23 2.01 13.21
N ASN A 53 -3.27 1.47 12.44
CA ASN A 53 -3.10 0.02 12.32
C ASN A 53 -2.73 -0.64 13.65
N LEU A 54 -1.82 -0.03 14.42
CA LEU A 54 -1.44 -0.54 15.74
C LEU A 54 -2.62 -0.55 16.73
N LEU A 55 -3.53 0.43 16.65
CA LEU A 55 -4.73 0.42 17.49
C LEU A 55 -5.68 -0.73 17.13
N LEU A 56 -5.85 -1.04 15.85
CA LEU A 56 -6.65 -2.19 15.42
C LEU A 56 -6.00 -3.51 15.84
N GLU A 57 -4.68 -3.62 15.66
CA GLU A 57 -3.87 -4.76 16.07
C GLU A 57 -3.99 -5.04 17.57
N VAL A 58 -3.89 -4.00 18.40
CA VAL A 58 -4.10 -4.10 19.84
C VAL A 58 -5.52 -4.60 20.15
N GLY A 59 -6.54 -4.12 19.43
CA GLY A 59 -7.92 -4.61 19.57
C GLY A 59 -8.06 -6.10 19.24
N LEU A 60 -7.42 -6.56 18.15
CA LEU A 60 -7.41 -7.97 17.75
C LEU A 60 -6.74 -8.88 18.78
N LEU A 61 -5.58 -8.46 19.31
CA LEU A 61 -4.83 -9.21 20.32
C LEU A 61 -5.52 -9.21 21.69
N GLN A 62 -6.16 -8.12 22.07
CA GLN A 62 -6.91 -8.01 23.33
C GLN A 62 -8.30 -8.66 23.27
N ARG A 63 -8.74 -9.13 22.09
CA ARG A 63 -10.09 -9.66 21.86
C ARG A 63 -11.18 -8.64 22.25
N ASP A 64 -10.95 -7.39 21.86
CA ASP A 64 -11.91 -6.30 22.12
C ASP A 64 -13.09 -6.37 21.15
N PHE A 65 -14.07 -7.24 21.47
CA PHE A 65 -15.31 -7.42 20.69
C PHE A 65 -16.26 -6.21 20.74
N SER A 66 -15.86 -5.09 21.37
CA SER A 66 -16.56 -3.82 21.17
C SER A 66 -16.24 -3.16 19.83
N LEU A 67 -15.17 -3.61 19.15
CA LEU A 67 -14.81 -3.19 17.79
C LEU A 67 -15.50 -4.08 16.75
N SER A 68 -16.15 -3.47 15.77
CA SER A 68 -16.86 -4.16 14.68
C SER A 68 -15.97 -5.17 13.96
N TYR A 69 -14.73 -4.79 13.62
CA TYR A 69 -13.80 -5.68 12.93
C TYR A 69 -13.39 -6.87 13.78
N VAL A 70 -13.12 -6.67 15.08
CA VAL A 70 -12.76 -7.76 15.99
C VAL A 70 -13.95 -8.70 16.20
N ALA A 71 -15.18 -8.18 16.25
CA ALA A 71 -16.39 -9.00 16.28
C ALA A 71 -16.59 -9.81 14.99
N GLN A 72 -16.12 -9.30 13.84
CA GLN A 72 -16.22 -9.96 12.55
C GLN A 72 -15.20 -11.10 12.37
N VAL A 73 -13.93 -10.88 12.75
CA VAL A 73 -12.82 -11.80 12.43
C VAL A 73 -12.03 -12.31 13.64
N GLY A 74 -12.36 -11.87 14.85
CA GLY A 74 -11.69 -12.29 16.08
C GLY A 74 -12.32 -13.53 16.71
N SER A 75 -11.55 -14.26 17.52
CA SER A 75 -12.04 -15.31 18.41
C SER A 75 -11.09 -15.48 19.59
N ARG A 76 -11.61 -15.83 20.77
CA ARG A 76 -10.81 -16.18 21.95
C ARG A 76 -10.11 -17.54 21.81
N GLN A 77 -10.50 -18.35 20.84
CA GLN A 77 -10.01 -19.71 20.65
C GLN A 77 -8.79 -19.80 19.72
N VAL A 78 -8.47 -18.72 19.01
CA VAL A 78 -7.35 -18.71 18.06
C VAL A 78 -6.05 -18.28 18.75
N PRO A 79 -4.89 -18.83 18.35
CA PRO A 79 -3.59 -18.38 18.84
C PRO A 79 -3.32 -16.90 18.50
N ASP A 80 -2.42 -16.26 19.24
CA ASP A 80 -2.09 -14.83 19.06
C ASP A 80 -1.49 -14.51 17.68
N TRP A 81 -0.74 -15.45 17.08
CA TRP A 81 -0.20 -15.24 15.74
C TRP A 81 -1.30 -15.21 14.67
N VAL A 82 -2.37 -16.00 14.84
CA VAL A 82 -3.57 -15.96 13.97
C VAL A 82 -4.32 -14.66 14.19
N ALA A 83 -4.45 -14.23 15.46
CA ALA A 83 -5.06 -12.96 15.81
C ALA A 83 -4.37 -11.76 15.17
N ALA A 84 -3.05 -11.75 15.18
CA ALA A 84 -2.24 -10.71 14.54
C ALA A 84 -2.44 -10.74 13.02
N ALA A 85 -2.37 -11.92 12.43
CA ALA A 85 -2.58 -12.07 10.99
C ALA A 85 -4.04 -11.75 10.57
N SER A 86 -5.01 -11.76 11.50
CA SER A 86 -6.38 -11.35 11.22
C SER A 86 -6.49 -9.90 10.73
N LEU A 87 -5.49 -9.04 10.94
CA LEU A 87 -5.46 -7.67 10.41
C LEU A 87 -5.68 -7.62 8.89
N TRP A 88 -5.26 -8.62 8.13
CA TRP A 88 -5.46 -8.69 6.68
C TRP A 88 -6.31 -9.90 6.26
N SER A 89 -7.13 -10.42 7.17
CA SER A 89 -7.99 -11.60 6.91
C SER A 89 -9.34 -11.26 6.29
N ALA A 90 -9.74 -9.99 6.32
CA ALA A 90 -10.97 -9.48 5.72
C ALA A 90 -10.78 -8.06 5.19
N LEU A 91 -11.69 -7.62 4.33
CA LEU A 91 -11.59 -6.39 3.54
C LEU A 91 -11.23 -5.17 4.39
N ASP A 92 -11.87 -4.97 5.55
CA ASP A 92 -11.77 -3.72 6.29
C ASP A 92 -10.36 -3.48 6.85
N GLY A 93 -9.78 -4.52 7.47
CA GLY A 93 -8.41 -4.49 7.94
C GLY A 93 -7.40 -4.49 6.79
N SER A 94 -7.66 -5.24 5.71
CA SER A 94 -6.79 -5.24 4.52
C SER A 94 -6.70 -3.85 3.86
N LEU A 95 -7.79 -3.09 3.80
CA LEU A 95 -7.78 -1.70 3.30
C LEU A 95 -6.95 -0.78 4.20
N LEU A 96 -7.08 -0.95 5.52
CA LEU A 96 -6.31 -0.18 6.50
C LEU A 96 -4.80 -0.48 6.40
N PHE A 97 -4.46 -1.76 6.22
CA PHE A 97 -3.09 -2.23 6.03
C PHE A 97 -2.51 -1.79 4.68
N PHE A 98 -3.31 -1.81 3.60
CA PHE A 98 -2.92 -1.25 2.30
C PHE A 98 -2.57 0.24 2.44
N GLY A 99 -3.40 1.00 3.16
CA GLY A 99 -3.14 2.41 3.45
C GLY A 99 -1.86 2.64 4.26
N LEU A 100 -1.54 1.76 5.22
CA LEU A 100 -0.26 1.78 5.95
C LEU A 100 0.92 1.64 5.00
N LEU A 101 0.93 0.60 4.17
CA LEU A 101 2.02 0.37 3.23
C LEU A 101 2.18 1.55 2.27
N LEU A 102 1.07 2.09 1.75
CA LEU A 102 1.09 3.22 0.81
C LEU A 102 1.65 4.48 1.47
N SER A 103 1.24 4.76 2.70
CA SER A 103 1.77 5.87 3.49
C SER A 103 3.26 5.69 3.80
N GLY A 104 3.70 4.45 4.05
CA GLY A 104 5.10 4.09 4.24
C GLY A 104 5.93 4.34 2.97
N PHE A 105 5.45 3.91 1.81
CA PHE A 105 6.07 4.22 0.52
C PHE A 105 6.17 5.72 0.26
N ALA A 106 5.10 6.48 0.54
CA ALA A 106 5.10 7.94 0.44
C ALA A 106 6.11 8.60 1.40
N ALA A 107 6.22 8.11 2.63
CA ALA A 107 7.20 8.57 3.61
C ALA A 107 8.64 8.30 3.17
N VAL A 108 8.95 7.08 2.73
CA VAL A 108 10.29 6.73 2.22
C VAL A 108 10.62 7.56 0.98
N PHE A 109 9.65 7.73 0.06
CA PHE A 109 9.80 8.62 -1.09
C PHE A 109 10.12 10.05 -0.65
N ALA A 110 9.37 10.61 0.31
CA ALA A 110 9.63 11.95 0.84
C ALA A 110 11.01 12.08 1.49
N LEU A 111 11.46 11.08 2.27
CA LEU A 111 12.77 11.10 2.94
C LEU A 111 13.93 11.05 1.94
N ARG A 112 13.87 10.14 0.96
CA ARG A 112 14.93 10.00 -0.06
C ARG A 112 15.13 11.28 -0.88
N HIS A 113 14.07 12.05 -1.10
CA HIS A 113 14.15 13.30 -1.86
C HIS A 113 14.43 14.54 -1.01
N ARG A 114 14.49 14.42 0.32
CA ARG A 114 14.98 15.49 1.22
C ARG A 114 16.49 15.48 1.37
N GLY A 115 17.13 14.31 1.33
CA GLY A 115 18.56 14.13 1.61
C GLY A 115 19.49 14.22 0.40
N ALA A 116 18.97 14.25 -0.83
CA ALA A 116 19.79 14.09 -2.04
C ALA A 116 20.64 15.32 -2.42
N GLY A 117 20.57 16.45 -1.71
CA GLY A 117 21.32 17.69 -2.03
C GLY A 117 20.98 18.32 -3.40
N LEU A 118 20.19 17.65 -4.23
CA LEU A 118 19.70 18.10 -5.52
C LEU A 118 18.45 18.95 -5.31
N PRO A 119 18.30 20.09 -6.02
CA PRO A 119 17.06 20.85 -6.01
C PRO A 119 15.94 19.91 -6.46
N PRO A 120 14.93 19.64 -5.62
CA PRO A 120 13.90 18.68 -5.99
C PRO A 120 13.19 19.21 -7.23
N SER A 121 13.16 18.38 -8.26
CA SER A 121 12.54 18.78 -9.52
C SER A 121 11.03 18.93 -9.31
N ARG A 122 10.34 19.72 -10.15
CA ARG A 122 8.88 19.83 -10.09
C ARG A 122 8.20 18.45 -10.06
N GLY A 123 8.83 17.46 -10.71
CA GLY A 123 8.30 16.11 -10.87
C GLY A 123 8.25 15.33 -9.58
N THR A 124 9.23 15.52 -8.71
CA THR A 124 9.23 14.90 -7.37
C THR A 124 8.06 15.40 -6.53
N SER A 125 7.77 16.70 -6.58
CA SER A 125 6.64 17.28 -5.86
C SER A 125 5.30 16.81 -6.41
N THR A 126 5.18 16.71 -7.75
CA THR A 126 3.99 16.14 -8.41
C THR A 126 3.80 14.67 -8.01
N ALA A 127 4.86 13.85 -8.03
CA ALA A 127 4.77 12.44 -7.65
C ALA A 127 4.34 12.28 -6.19
N LEU A 128 4.90 13.08 -5.26
CA LEU A 128 4.45 13.05 -3.87
C LEU A 128 2.98 13.48 -3.74
N ALA A 129 2.53 14.46 -4.53
CA ALA A 129 1.13 14.87 -4.55
C ALA A 129 0.20 13.73 -4.99
N VAL A 130 0.59 12.99 -6.04
CA VAL A 130 -0.14 11.81 -6.52
C VAL A 130 -0.20 10.73 -5.44
N LEU A 131 0.93 10.38 -4.81
CA LEU A 131 0.97 9.38 -3.73
C LEU A 131 0.04 9.76 -2.57
N LEU A 132 0.03 11.03 -2.17
CA LEU A 132 -0.83 11.51 -1.09
C LEU A 132 -2.31 11.58 -1.51
N SER A 133 -2.61 11.87 -2.78
CA SER A 133 -3.98 11.79 -3.31
C SER A 133 -4.52 10.36 -3.28
N VAL A 134 -3.72 9.38 -3.73
CA VAL A 134 -4.09 7.96 -3.65
C VAL A 134 -4.21 7.53 -2.18
N GLY A 135 -3.27 7.93 -1.33
CA GLY A 135 -3.29 7.67 0.11
C GLY A 135 -4.52 8.22 0.82
N ALA A 136 -4.94 9.44 0.48
CA ALA A 136 -6.17 10.03 0.99
C ALA A 136 -7.41 9.22 0.58
N GLY A 137 -7.44 8.72 -0.67
CA GLY A 137 -8.50 7.85 -1.16
C GLY A 137 -8.62 6.55 -0.34
N PHE A 138 -7.51 5.84 -0.12
CA PHE A 138 -7.52 4.62 0.70
C PHE A 138 -7.85 4.88 2.17
N ALA A 139 -7.37 5.98 2.74
CA ALA A 139 -7.74 6.37 4.10
C ALA A 139 -9.23 6.71 4.22
N LEU A 140 -9.81 7.37 3.20
CA LEU A 140 -11.25 7.65 3.12
C LEU A 140 -12.08 6.37 2.97
N LEU A 141 -11.66 5.45 2.08
CA LEU A 141 -12.29 4.14 1.94
C LEU A 141 -12.26 3.37 3.27
N SER A 142 -11.14 3.42 3.98
CA SER A 142 -10.99 2.80 5.30
C SER A 142 -11.95 3.40 6.34
N ALA A 143 -12.18 4.72 6.28
CA ALA A 143 -13.04 5.41 7.24
C ALA A 143 -14.54 5.26 6.95
N VAL A 144 -14.93 5.20 5.68
CA VAL A 144 -16.35 5.26 5.27
C VAL A 144 -16.89 3.89 4.84
N ALA A 145 -16.15 3.16 4.02
CA ALA A 145 -16.62 1.89 3.45
C ALA A 145 -16.30 0.69 4.34
N ALA A 146 -15.08 0.65 4.89
CA ALA A 146 -14.63 -0.42 5.78
C ALA A 146 -15.03 -0.19 7.24
N SER A 147 -14.72 0.99 7.79
CA SER A 147 -15.02 1.37 9.18
C SER A 147 -14.65 0.30 10.22
N PRO A 148 -13.37 -0.12 10.30
CA PRO A 148 -12.95 -1.22 11.19
C PRO A 148 -13.06 -0.90 12.69
N PHE A 149 -13.23 0.38 13.03
CA PHE A 149 -13.41 0.88 14.40
C PHE A 149 -14.88 1.19 14.72
N GLY A 150 -15.83 0.54 14.06
CA GLY A 150 -17.25 0.66 14.42
C GLY A 150 -17.50 0.13 15.84
N ASP A 151 -18.48 0.69 16.53
CA ASP A 151 -18.85 0.27 17.88
C ASP A 151 -19.88 -0.88 17.82
N VAL A 152 -19.68 -1.92 18.64
CA VAL A 152 -20.63 -3.02 18.86
C VAL A 152 -21.10 -2.96 20.32
N LEU A 153 -22.40 -2.70 20.52
CA LEU A 153 -23.01 -2.54 21.84
C LEU A 153 -24.32 -3.35 21.94
N PRO A 154 -24.43 -4.31 22.88
CA PRO A 154 -23.38 -4.79 23.78
C PRO A 154 -22.27 -5.58 23.02
N PRO A 155 -21.02 -5.56 23.50
CA PRO A 155 -19.95 -6.36 22.90
C PRO A 155 -20.30 -7.85 22.88
N ALA A 156 -19.97 -8.54 21.78
CA ALA A 156 -20.14 -9.98 21.70
C ALA A 156 -19.24 -10.70 22.73
N PRO A 157 -19.70 -11.80 23.34
CA PRO A 157 -18.87 -12.56 24.28
C PRO A 157 -17.64 -13.20 23.59
N ASP A 158 -17.80 -13.61 22.33
CA ASP A 158 -16.77 -14.15 21.45
C ASP A 158 -17.15 -13.89 19.99
N GLY A 159 -16.21 -14.10 19.06
CA GLY A 159 -16.40 -13.98 17.62
C GLY A 159 -16.10 -15.28 16.87
N PRO A 160 -16.43 -15.34 15.57
CA PRO A 160 -16.32 -16.55 14.76
C PRO A 160 -14.87 -16.93 14.41
N GLY A 161 -13.90 -16.03 14.63
CA GLY A 161 -12.54 -16.16 14.14
C GLY A 161 -12.42 -15.80 12.64
N PRO A 162 -11.19 -15.71 12.10
CA PRO A 162 -11.00 -15.50 10.68
C PRO A 162 -11.40 -16.77 9.92
N ASN A 163 -11.53 -16.70 8.60
CA ASN A 163 -11.83 -17.88 7.77
C ASN A 163 -10.89 -19.06 8.14
N PRO A 164 -11.40 -20.27 8.41
CA PRO A 164 -10.58 -21.42 8.81
C PRO A 164 -9.39 -21.72 7.89
N LEU A 165 -9.53 -21.45 6.58
CA LEU A 165 -8.44 -21.59 5.60
C LEU A 165 -7.25 -20.65 5.85
N LEU A 166 -7.45 -19.61 6.66
CA LEU A 166 -6.43 -18.62 7.01
C LEU A 166 -5.69 -19.00 8.31
N GLN A 167 -6.14 -20.02 9.03
CA GLN A 167 -5.60 -20.39 10.35
C GLN A 167 -4.64 -21.58 10.29
N ASN A 168 -4.60 -22.29 9.17
CA ASN A 168 -3.98 -23.60 9.06
C ASN A 168 -2.50 -23.56 8.63
N HIS A 169 -1.98 -22.40 8.25
CA HIS A 169 -0.63 -22.32 7.68
C HIS A 169 0.06 -20.99 7.95
N VAL A 170 1.34 -21.04 8.35
CA VAL A 170 2.15 -19.84 8.66
C VAL A 170 2.31 -18.89 7.47
N LEU A 171 2.22 -19.42 6.23
CA LEU A 171 2.29 -18.58 5.03
C LEU A 171 1.13 -17.58 4.97
N MET A 172 -0.01 -17.80 5.63
CA MET A 172 -1.05 -16.78 5.73
C MET A 172 -0.58 -15.51 6.46
N ALA A 173 0.36 -15.63 7.40
CA ALA A 173 0.93 -14.49 8.10
C ALA A 173 2.02 -13.77 7.29
N ILE A 174 2.60 -14.42 6.26
CA ILE A 174 3.79 -13.93 5.55
C ILE A 174 3.48 -13.53 4.11
N HIS A 175 2.74 -14.36 3.37
CA HIS A 175 2.44 -14.16 1.97
C HIS A 175 1.68 -12.86 1.70
N PRO A 176 0.54 -12.56 2.36
CA PRO A 176 -0.22 -11.35 2.07
C PRO A 176 0.58 -10.05 2.30
N PRO A 177 1.33 -9.88 3.41
CA PRO A 177 2.22 -8.72 3.56
C PRO A 177 3.26 -8.57 2.44
N VAL A 178 3.90 -9.67 2.03
CA VAL A 178 4.89 -9.65 0.94
C VAL A 178 4.23 -9.28 -0.40
N LEU A 179 3.06 -9.85 -0.68
CA LEU A 179 2.32 -9.58 -1.90
C LEU A 179 1.84 -8.11 -1.94
N TYR A 180 1.34 -7.59 -0.81
CA TYR A 180 0.89 -6.20 -0.71
C TYR A 180 2.04 -5.20 -0.84
N LEU A 181 3.24 -5.52 -0.33
CA LEU A 181 4.44 -4.69 -0.59
C LEU A 181 4.72 -4.56 -2.10
N GLY A 182 4.41 -5.60 -2.88
CA GLY A 182 4.49 -5.58 -4.34
C GLY A 182 3.42 -4.69 -4.97
N TYR A 183 2.15 -4.98 -4.71
CA TYR A 183 1.01 -4.23 -5.24
C TYR A 183 1.06 -2.74 -4.90
N VAL A 184 1.16 -2.43 -3.62
CA VAL A 184 1.18 -1.06 -3.12
C VAL A 184 2.46 -0.34 -3.57
N GLY A 185 3.56 -1.08 -3.70
CA GLY A 185 4.84 -0.55 -4.19
C GLY A 185 4.76 0.01 -5.62
N LEU A 186 3.85 -0.50 -6.46
CA LEU A 186 3.61 0.03 -7.82
C LEU A 186 3.07 1.47 -7.82
N ALA A 187 2.54 1.97 -6.68
CA ALA A 187 2.08 3.34 -6.56
C ALA A 187 3.21 4.37 -6.77
N VAL A 188 4.45 4.04 -6.39
CA VAL A 188 5.58 4.98 -6.54
C VAL A 188 6.01 5.13 -8.00
N PRO A 189 6.25 4.06 -8.78
CA PRO A 189 6.43 4.14 -10.23
C PRO A 189 5.27 4.85 -10.93
N PHE A 190 4.02 4.53 -10.57
CA PHE A 190 2.82 5.20 -11.10
C PHE A 190 2.88 6.71 -10.87
N ALA A 191 3.17 7.14 -9.65
CA ALA A 191 3.28 8.56 -9.31
C ALA A 191 4.40 9.28 -10.06
N LEU A 192 5.57 8.63 -10.22
CA LEU A 192 6.68 9.15 -11.01
C LEU A 192 6.34 9.24 -12.50
N ALA A 193 5.65 8.24 -13.05
CA ALA A 193 5.21 8.24 -14.43
C ALA A 193 4.16 9.32 -14.70
N ALA A 194 3.15 9.45 -13.83
CA ALA A 194 2.17 10.53 -13.88
C ALA A 194 2.83 11.92 -13.82
N ALA A 195 3.85 12.08 -12.96
CA ALA A 195 4.61 13.31 -12.89
C ALA A 195 5.39 13.61 -14.18
N ALA A 196 6.04 12.60 -14.77
CA ALA A 196 6.77 12.76 -16.03
C ALA A 196 5.83 13.14 -17.19
N LEU A 197 4.65 12.51 -17.27
CA LEU A 197 3.62 12.83 -18.28
C LEU A 197 3.11 14.26 -18.11
N ARG A 198 2.80 14.68 -16.88
CA ARG A 198 2.34 16.06 -16.60
C ARG A 198 3.38 17.11 -16.97
N GLU A 199 4.65 16.82 -16.77
CA GLU A 199 5.73 17.78 -17.02
C GLU A 199 6.29 17.71 -18.44
N GLY A 200 5.87 16.73 -19.23
CA GLY A 200 6.40 16.50 -20.57
C GLY A 200 7.89 16.17 -20.59
N ARG A 201 8.48 15.74 -19.46
CA ARG A 201 9.90 15.46 -19.34
C ARG A 201 10.15 14.25 -18.43
N LEU A 202 11.10 13.41 -18.86
CA LEU A 202 11.62 12.30 -18.08
C LEU A 202 13.15 12.39 -18.13
N ASP A 203 13.74 13.03 -17.13
CA ASP A 203 15.20 13.13 -17.03
C ASP A 203 15.84 11.80 -16.58
N ARG A 204 17.16 11.69 -16.72
CA ARG A 204 17.90 10.45 -16.38
C ARG A 204 17.71 10.05 -14.91
N ALA A 205 17.63 11.01 -14.00
CA ALA A 205 17.46 10.74 -12.58
C ALA A 205 16.05 10.22 -12.27
N GLN A 206 15.02 10.81 -12.90
CA GLN A 206 13.64 10.35 -12.82
C GLN A 206 13.50 8.95 -13.42
N LEU A 207 14.12 8.68 -14.57
CA LEU A 207 14.13 7.36 -15.21
C LEU A 207 14.77 6.30 -14.30
N ALA A 208 15.94 6.59 -13.74
CA ALA A 208 16.64 5.68 -12.82
C ALA A 208 15.84 5.43 -11.53
N SER A 209 15.23 6.47 -10.98
CA SER A 209 14.36 6.39 -9.81
C SER A 209 13.14 5.51 -10.09
N LEU A 210 12.41 5.78 -11.18
CA LEU A 210 11.24 5.02 -11.61
C LEU A 210 11.60 3.54 -11.79
N ARG A 211 12.70 3.22 -12.49
CA ARG A 211 13.17 1.83 -12.67
C ARG A 211 13.50 1.15 -11.33
N SER A 212 14.14 1.86 -10.41
CA SER A 212 14.53 1.30 -9.11
C SER A 212 13.31 0.97 -8.25
N TRP A 213 12.33 1.87 -8.20
CA TRP A 213 11.07 1.63 -7.50
C TRP A 213 10.25 0.52 -8.14
N LEU A 214 10.20 0.46 -9.48
CA LEU A 214 9.50 -0.60 -10.19
C LEU A 214 10.14 -1.97 -9.93
N LEU A 215 11.47 -2.03 -9.86
CA LEU A 215 12.18 -3.26 -9.52
C LEU A 215 11.87 -3.73 -8.09
N VAL A 216 11.79 -2.81 -7.12
CA VAL A 216 11.41 -3.14 -5.74
C VAL A 216 10.01 -3.76 -5.70
N ALA A 217 9.03 -3.10 -6.34
CA ALA A 217 7.66 -3.63 -6.43
C ALA A 217 7.62 -5.01 -7.13
N TRP A 218 8.35 -5.15 -8.23
CA TRP A 218 8.45 -6.40 -8.99
C TRP A 218 9.06 -7.55 -8.18
N VAL A 219 10.11 -7.29 -7.38
CA VAL A 219 10.71 -8.31 -6.50
C VAL A 219 9.71 -8.79 -5.45
N PHE A 220 8.97 -7.87 -4.82
CA PHE A 220 7.95 -8.24 -3.85
C PHE A 220 6.77 -8.96 -4.48
N LEU A 221 6.32 -8.57 -5.69
CA LEU A 221 5.32 -9.34 -6.43
C LEU A 221 5.82 -10.75 -6.75
N THR A 222 7.08 -10.89 -7.19
CA THR A 222 7.68 -12.20 -7.49
C THR A 222 7.71 -13.09 -6.25
N ALA A 223 8.18 -12.55 -5.12
CA ALA A 223 8.21 -13.27 -3.85
C ALA A 223 6.79 -13.59 -3.34
N GLY A 224 5.86 -12.64 -3.46
CA GLY A 224 4.46 -12.80 -3.11
C GLY A 224 3.82 -13.95 -3.89
N ILE A 225 3.92 -13.94 -5.22
CA ILE A 225 3.42 -15.00 -6.11
C ILE A 225 4.04 -16.36 -5.73
N ALA A 226 5.36 -16.42 -5.51
CA ALA A 226 6.02 -17.68 -5.14
C ALA A 226 5.54 -18.24 -3.79
N LEU A 227 5.37 -17.37 -2.78
CA LEU A 227 4.84 -17.76 -1.47
C LEU A 227 3.36 -18.17 -1.55
N GLY A 228 2.58 -17.49 -2.41
CA GLY A 228 1.18 -17.81 -2.69
C GLY A 228 1.04 -19.19 -3.30
N ALA A 229 1.79 -19.47 -4.37
CA ALA A 229 1.84 -20.76 -5.04
C ALA A 229 2.22 -21.89 -4.09
N ARG A 230 3.20 -21.66 -3.21
CA ARG A 230 3.58 -22.62 -2.18
C ARG A 230 2.43 -22.91 -1.20
N TRP A 231 1.74 -21.87 -0.74
CA TRP A 231 0.64 -21.97 0.22
C TRP A 231 -0.60 -22.62 -0.39
N ALA A 232 -0.99 -22.23 -1.60
CA ALA A 232 -2.10 -22.83 -2.34
C ALA A 232 -1.86 -24.33 -2.56
N TYR A 233 -0.62 -24.72 -2.89
CA TYR A 233 -0.24 -26.12 -3.00
C TYR A 233 -0.43 -26.89 -1.68
N ASP A 234 -0.05 -26.30 -0.54
CA ASP A 234 -0.20 -26.94 0.78
C ASP A 234 -1.65 -27.10 1.22
N VAL A 235 -2.46 -26.05 1.02
CA VAL A 235 -3.79 -25.97 1.65
C VAL A 235 -4.89 -26.47 0.76
N LEU A 236 -4.81 -26.18 -0.54
CA LEU A 236 -5.89 -26.46 -1.47
C LEU A 236 -5.60 -27.69 -2.34
N GLY A 237 -4.32 -28.05 -2.52
CA GLY A 237 -3.93 -29.26 -3.24
C GLY A 237 -4.43 -29.32 -4.69
N TRP A 238 -4.63 -28.18 -5.35
CA TRP A 238 -5.23 -28.04 -6.70
C TRP A 238 -4.38 -28.65 -7.84
N GLY A 239 -3.94 -29.89 -7.73
CA GLY A 239 -3.24 -30.59 -8.81
C GLY A 239 -1.84 -30.04 -9.16
N GLY A 240 -1.29 -29.07 -8.41
CA GLY A 240 0.09 -28.59 -8.57
C GLY A 240 0.24 -27.07 -8.42
N TYR A 241 1.46 -26.57 -8.66
CA TYR A 241 1.84 -25.15 -8.59
C TYR A 241 1.18 -24.24 -9.65
N TRP A 242 0.39 -24.80 -10.57
CA TRP A 242 -0.21 -24.09 -11.72
C TRP A 242 -1.74 -24.15 -11.73
N SER A 243 -2.31 -24.41 -10.56
CA SER A 243 -3.73 -24.30 -10.34
C SER A 243 -4.22 -22.86 -10.48
N TRP A 244 -5.36 -22.66 -11.14
CA TRP A 244 -5.89 -21.33 -11.41
C TRP A 244 -6.61 -20.73 -10.19
N ASP A 245 -5.89 -20.34 -9.15
CA ASP A 245 -6.45 -19.54 -8.06
C ASP A 245 -6.64 -18.06 -8.50
N PRO A 246 -7.81 -17.44 -8.24
CA PRO A 246 -8.05 -16.05 -8.63
C PRO A 246 -7.08 -15.02 -8.05
N VAL A 247 -6.55 -15.23 -6.84
CA VAL A 247 -5.60 -14.30 -6.19
C VAL A 247 -4.25 -14.36 -6.89
N GLU A 248 -3.78 -15.56 -7.23
CA GLU A 248 -2.56 -15.74 -8.00
C GLU A 248 -2.66 -15.09 -9.39
N ASN A 249 -3.78 -15.32 -10.09
CA ASN A 249 -4.03 -14.70 -11.39
C ASN A 249 -4.10 -13.17 -11.32
N ALA A 250 -4.77 -12.63 -10.30
CA ALA A 250 -4.86 -11.20 -10.09
C ALA A 250 -3.48 -10.56 -9.89
N SER A 251 -2.55 -11.27 -9.24
CA SER A 251 -1.18 -10.78 -8.99
C SER A 251 -0.22 -10.99 -10.15
N LEU A 252 -0.49 -11.98 -11.01
CA LEU A 252 0.29 -12.24 -12.21
C LEU A 252 0.16 -11.12 -13.25
N MET A 253 -1.05 -10.54 -13.40
CA MET A 253 -1.30 -9.46 -14.37
C MET A 253 -0.40 -8.22 -14.17
N PRO A 254 -0.37 -7.58 -12.99
CA PRO A 254 0.53 -6.45 -12.75
C PRO A 254 2.00 -6.87 -12.81
N TRP A 255 2.34 -8.11 -12.45
CA TRP A 255 3.70 -8.63 -12.56
C TRP A 255 4.18 -8.73 -14.02
N LEU A 256 3.33 -9.22 -14.94
CA LEU A 256 3.64 -9.30 -16.38
C LEU A 256 3.81 -7.91 -16.98
N VAL A 257 2.91 -6.98 -16.65
CA VAL A 257 2.98 -5.60 -17.15
C VAL A 257 4.21 -4.88 -16.57
N ALA A 258 4.54 -5.07 -15.29
CA ALA A 258 5.75 -4.55 -14.66
C ALA A 258 7.03 -5.13 -15.29
N THR A 259 7.03 -6.41 -15.65
CA THR A 259 8.14 -7.07 -16.37
C THR A 259 8.37 -6.43 -17.73
N SER A 260 7.29 -6.22 -18.49
CA SER A 260 7.32 -5.52 -19.79
C SER A 260 7.83 -4.08 -19.63
N ALA A 261 7.32 -3.36 -18.63
CA ALA A 261 7.77 -2.00 -18.29
C ALA A 261 9.27 -1.95 -17.96
N LEU A 262 9.78 -2.86 -17.12
CA LEU A 262 11.22 -2.93 -16.79
C LEU A 262 12.09 -3.14 -18.04
N HIS A 263 11.64 -4.01 -18.96
CA HIS A 263 12.34 -4.23 -20.22
C HIS A 263 12.35 -2.96 -21.09
N SER A 264 11.19 -2.32 -21.26
CA SER A 264 11.04 -1.08 -22.04
C SER A 264 11.85 0.08 -21.46
N LEU A 265 11.89 0.24 -20.14
CA LEU A 265 12.67 1.27 -19.46
C LEU A 265 14.19 1.05 -19.65
N ARG A 266 14.67 -0.20 -19.57
CA ARG A 266 16.09 -0.50 -19.87
C ARG A 266 16.45 -0.22 -21.33
N ARG A 267 15.55 -0.52 -22.26
CA ARG A 267 15.74 -0.17 -23.67
C ARG A 267 15.81 1.34 -23.86
N LEU A 268 14.92 2.10 -23.22
CA LEU A 268 14.93 3.56 -23.25
C LEU A 268 16.24 4.13 -22.69
N GLU A 269 16.75 3.60 -21.58
CA GLU A 269 18.00 4.03 -20.94
C GLU A 269 19.23 3.77 -21.82
N SER A 270 19.25 2.64 -22.54
CA SER A 270 20.41 2.19 -23.33
C SER A 270 20.42 2.69 -24.78
N ARG A 271 19.25 2.77 -25.43
CA ARG A 271 19.12 3.06 -26.87
C ARG A 271 18.35 4.34 -27.18
N GLY A 272 17.84 5.04 -26.16
CA GLY A 272 16.93 6.17 -26.35
C GLY A 272 15.59 5.74 -26.95
N GLY A 273 14.80 6.73 -27.40
CA GLY A 273 13.48 6.53 -27.97
C GLY A 273 12.38 7.24 -27.20
N SER A 274 11.12 6.95 -27.56
CA SER A 274 9.97 7.59 -26.91
C SER A 274 9.70 7.01 -25.52
N PRO A 275 9.52 7.85 -24.48
CA PRO A 275 9.17 7.39 -23.15
C PRO A 275 7.70 6.99 -23.01
N ILE A 276 6.85 7.25 -24.02
CA ILE A 276 5.40 7.09 -23.88
C ILE A 276 4.98 5.64 -23.61
N TRP A 277 5.60 4.66 -24.27
CA TRP A 277 5.29 3.24 -24.10
C TRP A 277 5.69 2.70 -22.72
N PRO A 278 6.95 2.89 -22.27
CA PRO A 278 7.33 2.52 -20.91
C PRO A 278 6.45 3.18 -19.84
N LEU A 279 6.12 4.47 -20.01
CA LEU A 279 5.25 5.18 -19.07
C LEU A 279 3.83 4.61 -19.07
N ALA A 280 3.25 4.29 -20.24
CA ALA A 280 1.93 3.66 -20.33
C ALA A 280 1.90 2.29 -19.64
N GLN A 281 2.94 1.48 -19.81
CA GLN A 281 3.06 0.18 -19.13
C GLN A 281 3.15 0.34 -17.61
N VAL A 282 3.89 1.34 -17.12
CA VAL A 282 3.95 1.64 -15.68
C VAL A 282 2.58 2.04 -15.14
N GLN A 283 1.83 2.86 -15.88
CA GLN A 283 0.45 3.21 -15.48
C GLN A 283 -0.45 1.97 -15.45
N ALA A 284 -0.37 1.11 -16.46
CA ALA A 284 -1.16 -0.11 -16.56
C ALA A 284 -0.79 -1.18 -15.52
N ALA A 285 0.45 -1.19 -15.00
CA ALA A 285 0.83 -2.11 -13.94
C ALA A 285 0.18 -1.76 -12.59
N PHE A 286 -0.20 -0.50 -12.38
CA PHE A 286 -0.83 -0.02 -11.15
C PHE A 286 -2.36 -0.01 -11.20
N ALA A 287 -2.94 0.17 -12.40
CA ALA A 287 -4.39 0.23 -12.63
C ALA A 287 -5.08 -1.10 -12.30
#